data_AF-A0A436RU30-F1
#
_entry.id   AF-A0A436RU30-F1
#
_cell.length_a   1.000
_cell.length_b   1.000
_cell.length_c   1.000
_cell.angle_alpha   90.00
_cell.angle_beta   90.00
_cell.angle_gamma   90.00
#
_symmetry.space_group_name_H-M   'P 1'
#
loop_
_entity.id
_entity.type
_entity.pdbx_description
1 polymer ?
#
loop_
_entity_poly.entity_id
_entity_poly.type
_entity_poly.pdbx_seq_one_letter_code
_entity_poly.pdbx_strand_id
1 'polypeptide(L)'
;MKHASERELWVAVILQATEDGLKDKRARAWFQPANADFVDVCSLAGLDPDNVAERAANAFRRSDNAEAIGHKFEIAKPEAAAPRQATRYEHDGKSLTVREWSKLSGVKESNIRDRLRFGYSIAEATNPNFRRKKRSVFNDRPGRKPKLHTINGISKTLSEWCNAYDISYHSLAQRMKRGMTLEHALAHSKSGKRASLLHTVDGVSKTYGEWADHLGISYDAFLKRLKDGNGRTVAQAVAMGGPRRRKTPGHDRGVVADFAIASGTGGGSFPQEIPEITFSEKAENE
;
A
#
# COMPACT_ATOMS: atom_id res chain seq x y z
N MET A 1 3.47 -6.83 24.77
CA MET A 1 2.16 -7.52 24.77
C MET A 1 1.47 -7.16 23.47
N LYS A 2 1.11 -8.12 22.62
CA LYS A 2 0.38 -7.82 21.38
C LYS A 2 -1.05 -7.46 21.79
N HIS A 3 -1.53 -6.27 21.43
CA HIS A 3 -2.94 -5.95 21.60
C HIS A 3 -3.75 -6.94 20.78
N ALA A 4 -4.61 -7.72 21.44
CA ALA A 4 -5.58 -8.54 20.73
C ALA A 4 -6.42 -7.62 19.85
N SER A 5 -6.64 -8.01 18.61
CA SER A 5 -7.51 -7.26 17.72
C SER A 5 -8.92 -7.21 18.33
N GLU A 6 -9.67 -6.15 18.07
CA GLU A 6 -11.06 -5.99 18.52
C GLU A 6 -11.92 -7.23 18.18
N ARG A 7 -11.69 -7.80 17.00
CA ARG A 7 -12.28 -9.07 16.57
C ARG A 7 -12.01 -10.23 17.54
N GLU A 8 -10.76 -10.38 18.00
CA GLU A 8 -10.37 -11.45 18.93
C GLU A 8 -11.06 -11.29 20.29
N LEU A 9 -11.35 -10.06 20.72
CA LEU A 9 -12.11 -9.81 21.94
C LEU A 9 -13.56 -10.29 21.80
N TRP A 10 -14.23 -9.95 20.70
CA TRP A 10 -15.61 -10.40 20.47
C TRP A 10 -15.71 -11.91 20.29
N VAL A 11 -14.71 -12.56 19.66
CA VAL A 11 -14.62 -14.02 19.63
C VAL A 11 -14.50 -14.60 21.04
N ALA A 12 -13.70 -13.98 21.92
CA ALA A 12 -13.57 -14.43 23.31
C ALA A 12 -14.88 -14.31 24.09
N VAL A 13 -15.67 -13.25 23.86
CA VAL A 13 -17.01 -13.09 24.47
C VAL A 13 -17.94 -14.24 24.08
N ILE A 14 -17.99 -14.61 22.79
CA ILE A 14 -18.81 -15.73 22.32
C ILE A 14 -18.38 -17.06 22.96
N LEU A 15 -17.06 -17.28 23.09
CA LEU A 15 -16.53 -18.47 23.75
C LEU A 15 -16.93 -18.51 25.24
N GLN A 16 -16.81 -17.38 25.95
CA GLN A 16 -17.22 -17.28 27.35
C GLN A 16 -18.72 -17.55 27.52
N ALA A 17 -19.56 -16.93 26.69
CA ALA A 17 -21.00 -17.19 26.70
C ALA A 17 -21.34 -18.67 26.42
N THR A 18 -20.52 -19.36 25.62
CA THR A 18 -20.70 -20.79 25.32
C THR A 18 -20.37 -21.63 26.56
N GLU A 19 -19.29 -21.30 27.28
CA GLU A 19 -18.94 -21.94 28.55
C GLU A 19 -20.03 -21.72 29.62
N ASP A 20 -20.59 -20.51 29.69
CA ASP A 20 -21.66 -20.18 30.61
C ASP A 20 -22.95 -20.95 30.24
N GLY A 21 -23.26 -21.10 28.95
CA GLY A 21 -24.37 -21.92 28.45
C GLY A 21 -24.22 -23.43 28.70
N LEU A 22 -22.99 -23.92 28.88
CA LEU A 22 -22.74 -25.30 29.31
C LEU A 22 -22.99 -25.50 30.80
N LYS A 23 -22.75 -24.48 31.63
CA LYS A 23 -23.00 -24.53 33.08
C LYS A 23 -24.45 -24.21 33.44
N ASP A 24 -25.05 -23.23 32.76
CA ASP A 24 -26.42 -22.78 32.97
C ASP A 24 -27.26 -22.94 31.71
N LYS A 25 -28.28 -23.81 31.77
CA LYS A 25 -29.21 -24.06 30.66
C LYS A 25 -30.01 -22.80 30.28
N ARG A 26 -30.19 -21.84 31.19
CA ARG A 26 -30.87 -20.55 30.92
C ARG A 26 -30.04 -19.65 30.01
N ALA A 27 -28.72 -19.64 30.17
CA ALA A 27 -27.81 -18.84 29.35
C ALA A 27 -27.81 -19.27 27.87
N ARG A 28 -28.28 -20.48 27.55
CA ARG A 28 -28.42 -20.97 26.17
C ARG A 28 -29.40 -20.15 25.33
N ALA A 29 -30.38 -19.48 25.97
CA ALA A 29 -31.33 -18.61 25.28
C ALA A 29 -30.65 -17.40 24.60
N TRP A 30 -29.45 -17.03 25.04
CA TRP A 30 -28.69 -15.95 24.42
C TRP A 30 -28.29 -16.27 22.97
N PHE A 31 -28.03 -17.54 22.63
CA PHE A 31 -27.61 -18.00 21.30
C PHE A 31 -28.75 -18.09 20.26
N GLN A 32 -29.92 -17.51 20.55
CA GLN A 32 -31.01 -17.48 19.59
C GLN A 32 -30.72 -16.44 18.49
N PRO A 33 -30.86 -16.79 17.19
CA PRO A 33 -30.69 -15.83 16.10
C PRO A 33 -31.65 -14.62 16.17
N ALA A 34 -32.75 -14.73 16.93
CA ALA A 34 -33.67 -13.64 17.18
C ALA A 34 -33.17 -12.62 18.24
N ASN A 35 -32.08 -12.92 18.95
CA ASN A 35 -31.51 -12.04 19.96
C ASN A 35 -30.55 -11.03 19.30
N ALA A 36 -30.91 -9.74 19.36
CA ALA A 36 -30.13 -8.66 18.77
C ALA A 36 -28.70 -8.58 19.31
N ASP A 37 -28.52 -8.73 20.63
CA ASP A 37 -27.19 -8.65 21.26
C ASP A 37 -26.24 -9.73 20.72
N PHE A 38 -26.75 -10.94 20.49
CA PHE A 38 -25.98 -12.05 19.95
C PHE A 38 -25.58 -11.80 18.49
N VAL A 39 -26.50 -11.27 17.67
CA VAL A 39 -26.25 -10.93 16.27
C VAL A 39 -25.20 -9.82 16.15
N ASP A 40 -25.26 -8.81 17.02
CA ASP A 40 -24.30 -7.71 17.05
C ASP A 40 -22.90 -8.21 17.44
N VAL A 41 -22.80 -9.05 18.48
CA VAL A 41 -21.53 -9.65 18.90
C VAL A 41 -20.93 -10.53 17.80
N CYS A 42 -21.75 -11.33 17.09
CA CYS A 42 -21.29 -12.12 15.95
C CYS A 42 -20.78 -11.24 14.80
N SER A 43 -21.49 -10.15 14.50
CA SER A 43 -21.12 -9.18 13.47
C SER A 43 -19.77 -8.52 13.77
N LEU A 44 -19.54 -8.12 15.03
CA LEU A 44 -18.27 -7.53 15.48
C LEU A 44 -17.11 -8.55 15.49
N ALA A 45 -17.42 -9.83 15.71
CA ALA A 45 -16.47 -10.93 15.57
C ALA A 45 -16.20 -11.33 14.10
N GLY A 46 -16.96 -10.79 13.14
CA GLY A 46 -16.92 -11.21 11.74
C GLY A 46 -17.28 -12.68 11.57
N LEU A 47 -18.29 -13.14 12.32
CA LEU A 47 -18.84 -14.48 12.31
C LEU A 47 -20.31 -14.44 11.89
N ASP A 48 -20.76 -15.53 11.28
CA ASP A 48 -22.16 -15.69 10.90
C ASP A 48 -22.98 -16.21 12.10
N PRO A 49 -23.99 -15.45 12.58
CA PRO A 49 -24.76 -15.79 13.77
C PRO A 49 -25.46 -17.15 13.67
N ASP A 50 -25.95 -17.54 12.49
CA ASP A 50 -26.64 -18.83 12.31
C ASP A 50 -25.67 -20.00 12.51
N ASN A 51 -24.49 -19.90 11.90
CA ASN A 51 -23.42 -20.88 12.05
C ASN A 51 -22.91 -20.98 13.50
N VAL A 52 -22.82 -19.86 14.22
CA VAL A 52 -22.42 -19.84 15.63
C VAL A 52 -23.50 -20.46 16.51
N ALA A 53 -24.77 -20.11 16.30
CA ALA A 53 -25.90 -20.68 17.03
C ALA A 53 -26.01 -22.20 16.83
N GLU A 54 -25.86 -22.68 15.59
CA GLU A 54 -25.89 -24.12 15.29
C GLU A 54 -24.76 -24.87 16.00
N ARG A 55 -23.55 -24.32 16.00
CA ARG A 55 -22.38 -24.91 16.69
C ARG A 55 -22.57 -24.92 18.20
N ALA A 56 -23.07 -23.84 18.79
CA ALA A 56 -23.38 -23.77 20.22
C ALA A 56 -24.46 -24.80 20.59
N ALA A 57 -25.54 -24.90 19.81
CA ALA A 57 -26.60 -25.89 20.01
C ALA A 57 -26.09 -27.34 19.90
N ASN A 58 -25.20 -27.63 18.95
CA ASN A 58 -24.51 -28.93 18.85
C ASN A 58 -23.66 -29.22 20.10
N ALA A 59 -22.92 -28.23 20.61
CA ALA A 59 -22.12 -28.38 21.82
C ALA A 59 -22.99 -28.65 23.07
N PHE A 60 -24.08 -27.91 23.23
CA PHE A 60 -25.04 -28.12 24.32
C PHE A 60 -25.67 -29.52 24.27
N ARG A 61 -26.10 -30.00 23.08
CA ARG A 61 -26.61 -31.37 22.92
C ARG A 61 -25.59 -32.43 23.33
N ARG A 62 -24.32 -32.26 22.95
CA ARG A 62 -23.26 -33.19 23.35
C ARG A 62 -23.03 -33.18 24.87
N SER A 63 -23.16 -32.02 25.50
CA SER A 63 -23.06 -31.87 26.95
C SER A 63 -24.22 -32.57 27.67
N ASP A 64 -25.45 -32.35 27.23
CA ASP A 64 -26.63 -32.99 27.82
C ASP A 64 -26.57 -34.52 27.65
N ASN A 65 -26.09 -35.01 26.50
CA ASN A 65 -25.87 -36.45 26.28
C ASN A 65 -24.79 -37.02 27.20
N ALA A 66 -23.70 -36.30 27.44
CA ALA A 66 -22.66 -36.74 28.37
C ALA A 66 -23.15 -36.76 29.82
N GLU A 67 -23.91 -35.74 30.23
CA GLU A 67 -24.57 -35.67 31.54
C GLU A 67 -25.50 -36.87 31.76
N ALA A 68 -26.28 -37.25 30.74
CA ALA A 68 -27.17 -38.42 30.79
C ALA A 68 -26.43 -39.76 30.96
N ILE A 69 -25.19 -39.86 30.49
CA ILE A 69 -24.34 -41.06 30.63
C ILE A 69 -23.49 -40.98 31.92
N GLY A 70 -23.61 -39.91 32.71
CA GLY A 70 -22.81 -39.70 33.93
C GLY A 70 -21.37 -39.28 33.66
N HIS A 71 -21.05 -38.82 32.45
CA HIS A 71 -19.74 -38.31 32.07
C HIS A 71 -19.72 -36.77 32.11
N LYS A 72 -18.66 -36.20 32.66
CA LYS A 72 -18.42 -34.76 32.61
C LYS A 72 -18.06 -34.33 31.19
N PHE A 73 -18.86 -33.47 30.58
CA PHE A 73 -18.53 -32.86 29.29
C PHE A 73 -17.46 -31.79 29.47
N GLU A 74 -16.30 -31.98 28.85
CA GLU A 74 -15.29 -30.94 28.71
C GLU A 74 -15.21 -30.56 27.23
N ILE A 75 -15.28 -29.27 26.91
CA ILE A 75 -14.92 -28.79 25.57
C ILE A 75 -13.42 -29.06 25.44
N ALA A 76 -13.06 -30.21 24.87
CA ALA A 76 -11.68 -30.51 24.57
C ALA A 76 -11.16 -29.39 23.66
N LYS A 77 -10.23 -28.59 24.19
CA LYS A 77 -9.33 -27.76 23.37
C LYS A 77 -8.83 -28.69 22.28
N PRO A 78 -8.96 -28.35 20.98
CA PRO A 78 -8.65 -29.27 19.90
C PRO A 78 -7.27 -29.84 20.17
N GLU A 79 -7.24 -31.13 20.51
CA GLU A 79 -6.02 -31.83 20.84
C GLU A 79 -5.11 -31.62 19.64
N ALA A 80 -3.93 -31.05 19.88
CA ALA A 80 -3.04 -30.64 18.80
C ALA A 80 -2.91 -31.84 17.86
N ALA A 81 -3.39 -31.66 16.62
CA ALA A 81 -3.54 -32.76 15.67
C ALA A 81 -2.27 -33.61 15.73
N ALA A 82 -2.44 -34.92 15.92
CA ALA A 82 -1.34 -35.85 16.10
C ALA A 82 -0.17 -35.49 15.17
N PRO A 83 1.08 -35.43 15.67
CA PRO A 83 2.18 -34.91 14.88
C PRO A 83 2.25 -35.67 13.56
N ARG A 84 2.06 -34.94 12.45
CA ARG A 84 2.10 -35.52 11.11
C ARG A 84 3.42 -36.29 10.98
N GLN A 85 3.33 -37.58 10.67
CA GLN A 85 4.52 -38.40 10.47
C GLN A 85 5.42 -37.73 9.42
N ALA A 86 6.68 -37.51 9.76
CA ALA A 86 7.61 -36.83 8.89
C ALA A 86 7.85 -37.67 7.62
N THR A 87 7.61 -37.08 6.45
CA THR A 87 7.86 -37.73 5.15
C THR A 87 9.34 -38.12 5.02
N ARG A 88 9.60 -39.40 4.76
CA ARG A 88 10.93 -39.95 4.50
C ARG A 88 11.21 -40.02 3.01
N TYR A 89 12.46 -39.77 2.64
CA TYR A 89 12.93 -39.77 1.25
C TYR A 89 14.11 -40.74 1.15
N GLU A 90 14.05 -41.63 0.17
CA GLU A 90 15.05 -42.66 -0.07
C GLU A 90 16.06 -42.22 -1.12
N HIS A 91 17.35 -42.34 -0.77
CA HIS A 91 18.48 -42.06 -1.67
C HIS A 91 19.74 -42.76 -1.16
N ASP A 92 20.56 -43.31 -2.07
CA ASP A 92 21.81 -44.03 -1.76
C ASP A 92 21.63 -45.10 -0.67
N GLY A 93 20.53 -45.86 -0.74
CA GLY A 93 20.19 -46.91 0.22
C GLY A 93 19.82 -46.42 1.63
N LYS A 94 19.61 -45.11 1.82
CA LYS A 94 19.21 -44.50 3.10
C LYS A 94 17.82 -43.88 2.97
N SER A 95 16.92 -44.22 3.89
CA SER A 95 15.58 -43.61 4.00
C SER A 95 15.52 -42.66 5.19
N LEU A 96 15.76 -41.37 4.92
CA LEU A 96 15.91 -40.31 5.92
C LEU A 96 14.88 -39.20 5.74
N THR A 97 14.61 -38.46 6.81
CA THR A 97 13.79 -37.25 6.79
C THR A 97 14.56 -36.07 6.21
N VAL A 98 13.85 -35.02 5.77
CA VAL A 98 14.49 -33.77 5.28
C VAL A 98 15.44 -33.16 6.32
N ARG A 99 15.12 -33.29 7.61
CA ARG A 99 15.96 -32.81 8.71
C ARG A 99 17.28 -33.56 8.81
N GLU A 100 17.25 -34.87 8.65
CA GLU A 100 18.44 -35.72 8.65
C GLU A 100 19.27 -35.51 7.37
N TRP A 101 18.62 -35.42 6.20
CA TRP A 101 19.28 -35.05 4.95
C TRP A 101 19.93 -33.67 5.02
N SER A 102 19.32 -32.70 5.70
CA SER A 102 19.89 -31.37 5.93
C SER A 102 21.17 -31.43 6.75
N LYS A 103 21.20 -32.23 7.82
CA LYS A 103 22.40 -32.43 8.64
C LYS A 103 23.51 -33.13 7.86
N LEU A 104 23.17 -34.15 7.08
CA LEU A 104 24.15 -34.94 6.32
C LEU A 104 24.76 -34.15 5.17
N SER A 105 23.98 -33.34 4.48
CA SER A 105 24.43 -32.58 3.29
C SER A 105 24.94 -31.16 3.59
N GLY A 106 24.70 -30.63 4.78
CA GLY A 106 24.98 -29.23 5.12
C GLY A 106 24.05 -28.22 4.43
N VAL A 107 23.04 -28.68 3.69
CA VAL A 107 22.04 -27.83 3.03
C VAL A 107 20.89 -27.55 3.99
N LYS A 108 20.48 -26.28 4.15
CA LYS A 108 19.33 -25.90 4.99
C LYS A 108 18.06 -26.66 4.61
N GLU A 109 17.29 -27.10 5.60
CA GLU A 109 16.03 -27.84 5.39
C GLU A 109 15.04 -27.09 4.47
N SER A 110 14.97 -25.75 4.58
CA SER A 110 14.12 -24.92 3.71
C SER A 110 14.50 -25.07 2.24
N ASN A 111 15.80 -25.08 1.93
CA ASN A 111 16.29 -25.26 0.57
C ASN A 111 15.97 -26.64 0.03
N ILE A 112 16.10 -27.69 0.85
CA ILE A 112 15.76 -29.06 0.44
C ILE A 112 14.25 -29.15 0.15
N ARG A 113 13.39 -28.62 1.03
CA ARG A 113 11.93 -28.57 0.80
C ARG A 113 11.57 -27.81 -0.47
N ASP A 114 12.17 -26.65 -0.69
CA ASP A 114 11.92 -25.85 -1.89
C ASP A 114 12.33 -26.61 -3.15
N ARG A 115 13.51 -27.26 -3.14
CA ARG A 115 13.99 -28.07 -4.26
C ARG A 115 13.04 -29.25 -4.54
N LEU A 116 12.62 -30.00 -3.52
CA LEU A 116 11.64 -31.08 -3.68
C LEU A 116 10.30 -30.56 -4.23
N ARG A 117 9.83 -29.41 -3.73
CA ARG A 117 8.60 -28.75 -4.23
C ARG A 117 8.70 -28.35 -5.70
N PHE A 118 9.88 -27.97 -6.17
CA PHE A 118 10.14 -27.68 -7.59
C PHE A 118 10.36 -28.93 -8.44
N GLY A 119 10.15 -30.14 -7.88
CA GLY A 119 10.23 -31.41 -8.60
C GLY A 119 11.65 -31.96 -8.76
N TYR A 120 12.63 -31.43 -8.04
CA TYR A 120 13.98 -32.00 -8.04
C TYR A 120 14.02 -33.28 -7.21
N SER A 121 14.86 -34.22 -7.64
CA SER A 121 15.10 -35.45 -6.87
C SER A 121 15.76 -35.13 -5.53
N ILE A 122 15.64 -36.04 -4.56
CA ILE A 122 16.27 -35.85 -3.24
C ILE A 122 17.81 -35.72 -3.36
N ALA A 123 18.44 -36.45 -4.30
CA ALA A 123 19.87 -36.37 -4.62
C ALA A 123 20.30 -34.95 -5.03
N GLU A 124 19.56 -34.35 -5.95
CA GLU A 124 19.78 -32.98 -6.39
C GLU A 124 19.44 -31.98 -5.29
N ALA A 125 18.39 -32.26 -4.51
CA ALA A 125 17.92 -31.41 -3.43
C ALA A 125 18.96 -31.30 -2.29
N THR A 126 19.73 -32.35 -2.03
CA THR A 126 20.81 -32.36 -1.03
C THR A 126 22.15 -31.87 -1.56
N ASN A 127 22.30 -31.59 -2.85
CA ASN A 127 23.56 -31.11 -3.38
C ASN A 127 23.88 -29.68 -2.87
N PRO A 128 25.03 -29.44 -2.20
CA PRO A 128 25.39 -28.10 -1.71
C PRO A 128 25.68 -27.12 -2.85
N ASN A 129 26.20 -27.62 -3.98
CA ASN A 129 26.49 -26.83 -5.17
C ASN A 129 25.30 -26.73 -6.13
N PHE A 130 24.08 -26.95 -5.64
CA PHE A 130 22.87 -26.87 -6.44
C PHE A 130 22.73 -25.48 -7.09
N ARG A 131 22.89 -25.45 -8.42
CA ARG A 131 22.51 -24.31 -9.25
C ARG A 131 21.15 -24.62 -9.84
N ARG A 132 20.14 -23.82 -9.47
CA ARG A 132 18.84 -23.89 -10.15
C ARG A 132 19.12 -23.77 -11.64
N LYS A 133 18.70 -24.77 -12.43
CA LYS A 133 18.66 -24.61 -13.90
C LYS A 133 18.02 -23.25 -14.13
N LYS A 134 18.67 -22.35 -14.89
CA LYS A 134 18.02 -21.10 -15.32
C LYS A 134 16.62 -21.51 -15.74
N ARG A 135 15.58 -20.78 -15.33
CA ARG A 135 14.21 -21.07 -15.79
C ARG A 135 14.23 -20.96 -17.31
N SER A 136 14.65 -22.03 -17.99
CA SER A 136 14.39 -22.26 -19.37
C SER A 136 12.92 -22.51 -19.34
N VAL A 137 12.19 -21.43 -19.58
CA VAL A 137 10.97 -21.54 -20.33
C VAL A 137 9.97 -22.47 -19.63
N PHE A 138 9.29 -21.96 -18.59
CA PHE A 138 8.12 -22.63 -18.03
C PHE A 138 7.17 -22.93 -19.21
N ASN A 139 7.09 -24.20 -19.64
CA ASN A 139 6.38 -24.75 -20.81
C ASN A 139 6.90 -24.38 -22.22
N ASP A 140 8.21 -24.29 -22.48
CA ASP A 140 8.73 -23.97 -23.84
C ASP A 140 8.17 -22.67 -24.47
N ARG A 141 7.44 -21.87 -23.68
CA ARG A 141 6.95 -20.53 -24.00
C ARG A 141 8.11 -19.53 -23.98
N PRO A 142 8.62 -19.08 -25.15
CA PRO A 142 9.74 -18.15 -25.21
C PRO A 142 9.48 -17.00 -24.23
N GLY A 143 10.48 -16.71 -23.37
CA GLY A 143 10.37 -15.66 -22.37
C GLY A 143 9.86 -14.38 -23.02
N ARG A 144 8.88 -13.72 -22.39
CA ARG A 144 8.25 -12.52 -22.96
C ARG A 144 9.34 -11.51 -23.30
N LYS A 145 9.49 -11.19 -24.59
CA LYS A 145 10.45 -10.18 -25.05
C LYS A 145 10.18 -8.86 -24.29
N PRO A 146 11.22 -8.16 -23.82
CA PRO A 146 11.03 -6.92 -23.08
C PRO A 146 10.34 -5.89 -23.98
N LYS A 147 9.35 -5.17 -23.42
CA LYS A 147 8.64 -4.11 -24.14
C LYS A 147 9.60 -2.94 -24.35
N LEU A 148 9.82 -2.56 -25.61
CA LEU A 148 10.59 -1.38 -25.98
C LEU A 148 9.73 -0.13 -25.86
N HIS A 149 10.36 0.95 -25.42
CA HIS A 149 9.73 2.26 -25.33
C HIS A 149 10.61 3.29 -26.04
N THR A 150 10.01 4.00 -26.99
CA THR A 150 10.69 5.00 -27.82
C THR A 150 10.50 6.40 -27.25
N ILE A 151 11.60 7.13 -27.06
CA ILE A 151 11.62 8.55 -26.67
C ILE A 151 12.66 9.25 -27.55
N ASN A 152 12.29 10.37 -28.18
CA ASN A 152 13.17 11.14 -29.07
C ASN A 152 13.87 10.27 -30.15
N GLY A 153 13.16 9.28 -30.71
CA GLY A 153 13.72 8.36 -31.72
C GLY A 153 14.59 7.22 -31.17
N ILE A 154 14.88 7.19 -29.87
CA ILE A 154 15.66 6.13 -29.23
C ILE A 154 14.71 5.12 -28.58
N SER A 155 14.80 3.84 -28.97
CA SER A 155 14.01 2.75 -28.41
C SER A 155 14.83 1.95 -27.41
N LYS A 156 14.46 2.01 -26.13
CA LYS A 156 15.12 1.27 -25.03
C LYS A 156 14.12 0.53 -24.17
N THR A 157 14.58 -0.49 -23.45
CA THR A 157 13.77 -1.15 -22.42
C THR A 157 13.60 -0.24 -21.20
N LEU A 158 12.58 -0.51 -20.36
CA LEU A 158 12.41 0.24 -19.12
C LEU A 158 13.65 0.16 -18.22
N SER A 159 14.31 -1.00 -18.15
CA SER A 159 15.54 -1.18 -17.37
C SER A 159 16.69 -0.32 -17.90
N GLU A 160 16.86 -0.23 -19.22
CA GLU A 160 17.87 0.64 -19.84
C GLU A 160 17.56 2.12 -19.61
N TRP A 161 16.29 2.52 -19.70
CA TRP A 161 15.88 3.88 -19.35
C TRP A 161 16.12 4.20 -17.86
N CYS A 162 15.85 3.25 -16.97
CA CYS A 162 16.14 3.37 -15.54
C CYS A 162 17.63 3.57 -15.28
N ASN A 163 18.50 2.80 -15.95
CA ASN A 163 19.95 2.92 -15.81
C ASN A 163 20.46 4.26 -16.36
N ALA A 164 19.94 4.71 -17.51
CA ALA A 164 20.38 5.96 -18.13
C ALA A 164 20.04 7.21 -17.30
N TYR A 165 18.88 7.21 -16.63
CA TYR A 165 18.43 8.33 -15.80
C TYR A 165 18.61 8.10 -14.30
N ASP A 166 19.21 6.96 -13.94
CA ASP A 166 19.50 6.53 -12.57
C ASP A 166 18.25 6.66 -11.65
N ILE A 167 17.17 6.04 -12.14
CA ILE A 167 15.87 5.92 -11.48
C ILE A 167 15.62 4.44 -11.19
N SER A 168 15.08 4.12 -10.01
CA SER A 168 14.73 2.73 -9.72
C SER A 168 13.60 2.24 -10.64
N TYR A 169 13.72 1.00 -11.13
CA TYR A 169 12.68 0.35 -11.94
C TYR A 169 11.30 0.39 -11.25
N HIS A 170 11.28 0.17 -9.94
CA HIS A 170 10.05 0.21 -9.17
C HIS A 170 9.41 1.61 -9.19
N SER A 171 10.19 2.66 -8.99
CA SER A 171 9.70 4.05 -9.04
C SER A 171 9.15 4.39 -10.43
N LEU A 172 9.84 4.00 -11.50
CA LEU A 172 9.39 4.24 -12.87
C LEU A 172 8.09 3.48 -13.17
N ALA A 173 8.00 2.21 -12.79
CA ALA A 173 6.82 1.38 -12.99
C ALA A 173 5.60 1.90 -12.22
N GLN A 174 5.77 2.37 -10.98
CA GLN A 174 4.68 2.95 -10.19
C GLN A 174 4.15 4.26 -10.81
N ARG A 175 5.04 5.09 -11.37
CA ARG A 175 4.64 6.32 -12.07
C ARG A 175 3.81 6.01 -13.31
N MET A 176 4.24 5.05 -14.12
CA MET A 176 3.47 4.59 -15.29
C MET A 176 2.13 3.96 -14.90
N LYS A 177 2.06 3.20 -13.79
CA LYS A 177 0.81 2.65 -13.26
C LYS A 177 -0.18 3.75 -12.83
N ARG A 178 0.31 4.91 -12.40
CA ARG A 178 -0.49 6.10 -12.07
C ARG A 178 -0.91 6.91 -13.32
N GLY A 179 -0.68 6.38 -14.53
CA GLY A 179 -1.05 7.03 -15.78
C GLY A 179 -0.05 8.06 -16.30
N MET A 180 1.15 8.16 -15.70
CA MET A 180 2.18 9.05 -16.23
C MET A 180 2.78 8.49 -17.53
N THR A 181 2.99 9.36 -18.51
CA THR A 181 3.75 9.01 -19.71
C THR A 181 5.21 8.72 -19.33
N LEU A 182 5.89 7.89 -20.13
CA LEU A 182 7.28 7.52 -19.85
C LEU A 182 8.20 8.76 -19.82
N GLU A 183 7.99 9.69 -20.75
CA GLU A 183 8.69 10.97 -20.83
C GLU A 183 8.57 11.77 -19.52
N HIS A 184 7.33 11.92 -19.04
CA HIS A 184 7.07 12.64 -17.80
C HIS A 184 7.60 11.89 -16.57
N ALA A 185 7.48 10.56 -16.56
CA ALA A 185 7.93 9.73 -15.46
C ALA A 185 9.46 9.74 -15.30
N LEU A 186 10.22 9.93 -16.39
CA LEU A 186 11.68 10.09 -16.37
C LEU A 186 12.09 11.51 -15.93
N ALA A 187 11.37 12.55 -16.34
CA ALA A 187 11.67 13.92 -15.96
C ALA A 187 11.47 14.19 -14.44
N HIS A 188 10.59 13.45 -13.77
CA HIS A 188 10.26 13.64 -12.34
C HIS A 188 11.23 12.93 -11.37
N SER A 189 12.55 13.04 -11.59
CA SER A 189 13.56 12.51 -10.66
C SER A 189 13.92 13.55 -9.60
N LYS A 190 13.51 13.31 -8.33
CA LYS A 190 13.74 14.21 -7.20
C LYS A 190 15.21 14.34 -6.74
N SER A 191 16.14 13.67 -7.41
CA SER A 191 17.57 13.76 -7.07
C SER A 191 18.19 14.96 -7.77
N GLY A 192 18.52 16.01 -7.01
CA GLY A 192 19.13 17.26 -7.50
C GLY A 192 20.55 17.15 -8.09
N LYS A 193 20.90 16.03 -8.71
CA LYS A 193 22.20 15.79 -9.38
C LYS A 193 22.11 15.17 -10.78
N ARG A 194 20.92 15.03 -11.39
CA ARG A 194 20.77 14.21 -12.60
C ARG A 194 20.28 15.01 -13.80
N ALA A 195 20.82 14.65 -14.97
CA ALA A 195 20.57 15.25 -16.28
C ALA A 195 19.07 15.49 -16.48
N SER A 196 18.70 16.76 -16.64
CA SER A 196 17.35 17.14 -17.03
C SER A 196 17.06 16.51 -18.40
N LEU A 197 16.01 15.69 -18.48
CA LEU A 197 15.59 15.09 -19.74
C LEU A 197 15.27 16.21 -20.73
N LEU A 198 16.03 16.27 -21.83
CA LEU A 198 15.75 17.17 -22.94
C LEU A 198 14.67 16.56 -23.82
N HIS A 199 13.69 17.37 -24.17
CA HIS A 199 12.57 16.99 -25.02
C HIS A 199 12.67 17.77 -26.33
N THR A 200 12.86 17.03 -27.42
CA THR A 200 12.97 17.59 -28.76
C THR A 200 11.58 17.73 -29.38
N VAL A 201 11.19 18.96 -29.67
CA VAL A 201 9.96 19.29 -30.41
C VAL A 201 10.36 20.23 -31.55
N ASP A 202 10.01 19.88 -32.79
CA ASP A 202 10.28 20.66 -34.00
C ASP A 202 11.76 21.09 -34.17
N GLY A 203 12.69 20.20 -33.83
CA GLY A 203 14.14 20.44 -33.93
C GLY A 203 14.77 21.20 -32.75
N VAL A 204 13.97 21.65 -31.78
CA VAL A 204 14.45 22.35 -30.58
C VAL A 204 14.40 21.40 -29.38
N SER A 205 15.54 21.20 -28.71
CA SER A 205 15.65 20.35 -27.52
C SER A 205 15.71 21.21 -26.27
N LYS A 206 14.66 21.17 -25.45
CA LYS A 206 14.54 21.95 -24.20
C LYS A 206 14.03 21.07 -23.06
N THR A 207 14.37 21.44 -21.83
CA THR A 207 13.81 20.86 -20.61
C THR A 207 12.36 21.32 -20.41
N TYR A 208 11.61 20.67 -19.50
CA TYR A 208 10.26 21.13 -19.16
C TYR A 208 10.21 22.55 -18.59
N GLY A 209 11.24 22.97 -17.85
CA GLY A 209 11.35 24.36 -17.36
C GLY A 209 11.47 25.34 -18.53
N GLU A 210 12.43 25.09 -19.42
CA GLU A 210 12.67 25.94 -20.59
C GLU A 210 11.50 25.94 -21.58
N TRP A 211 10.75 24.84 -21.68
CA TRP A 211 9.50 24.81 -22.45
C TRP A 211 8.39 25.63 -21.81
N ALA A 212 8.25 25.57 -20.48
CA ALA A 212 7.29 26.39 -19.75
C ALA A 212 7.62 27.88 -19.89
N ASP A 213 8.89 28.24 -19.75
CA ASP A 213 9.40 29.60 -19.92
C ASP A 213 9.19 30.11 -21.36
N HIS A 214 9.50 29.28 -22.36
CA HIS A 214 9.27 29.60 -23.77
C HIS A 214 7.78 29.81 -24.10
N LEU A 215 6.88 29.14 -23.40
CA LEU A 215 5.43 29.27 -23.56
C LEU A 215 4.83 30.37 -22.67
N GLY A 216 5.62 31.01 -21.79
CA GLY A 216 5.14 32.02 -20.85
C GLY A 216 4.14 31.49 -19.83
N ILE A 217 4.29 30.22 -19.41
CA ILE A 217 3.45 29.57 -18.41
C ILE A 217 4.30 29.05 -17.25
N SER A 218 3.70 28.89 -16.08
CA SER A 218 4.41 28.28 -14.96
C SER A 218 4.75 26.82 -15.25
N TYR A 219 5.87 26.36 -14.70
CA TYR A 219 6.29 24.96 -14.76
C TYR A 219 5.17 24.01 -14.32
N ASP A 220 4.46 24.34 -13.23
CA ASP A 220 3.33 23.54 -12.75
C ASP A 220 2.13 23.53 -13.71
N ALA A 221 1.86 24.64 -14.40
CA ALA A 221 0.83 24.68 -15.44
C ALA A 221 1.21 23.81 -16.64
N PHE A 222 2.49 23.78 -17.03
CA PHE A 222 3.00 22.88 -18.05
C PHE A 222 2.89 21.40 -17.64
N LEU A 223 3.21 21.07 -16.39
CA LEU A 223 3.04 19.71 -15.88
C LEU A 223 1.58 19.27 -15.79
N LYS A 224 0.66 20.17 -15.39
CA LYS A 224 -0.78 19.90 -15.42
C LYS A 224 -1.27 19.56 -16.83
N ARG A 225 -0.79 20.26 -17.87
CA ARG A 225 -1.13 19.95 -19.28
C ARG A 225 -0.74 18.52 -19.69
N LEU A 226 0.35 17.99 -19.14
CA LEU A 226 0.82 16.62 -19.38
C LEU A 226 0.04 15.58 -18.54
N LYS A 227 -0.42 15.97 -17.34
CA LYS A 227 -1.09 15.10 -16.37
C LYS A 227 -2.62 15.03 -16.55
N ASP A 228 -3.25 16.08 -17.07
CA ASP A 228 -4.70 16.15 -17.24
C ASP A 228 -5.15 15.24 -18.41
N GLY A 229 -5.42 13.98 -18.05
CA GLY A 229 -6.40 13.08 -18.67
C GLY A 229 -5.97 12.30 -19.92
N ASN A 230 -5.15 12.85 -20.82
CA ASN A 230 -5.00 12.26 -22.16
C ASN A 230 -3.61 11.71 -22.50
N GLY A 231 -2.68 11.62 -21.55
CA GLY A 231 -1.32 11.12 -21.83
C GLY A 231 -0.63 11.91 -22.94
N ARG A 232 -0.87 13.22 -22.98
CA ARG A 232 -0.36 14.11 -24.03
C ARG A 232 1.16 14.07 -24.06
N THR A 233 1.73 14.00 -25.26
CA THR A 233 3.18 14.11 -25.46
C THR A 233 3.64 15.56 -25.28
N VAL A 234 4.94 15.76 -25.10
CA VAL A 234 5.51 17.12 -24.99
C VAL A 234 5.17 17.98 -26.20
N ALA A 235 5.22 17.40 -27.41
CA ALA A 235 4.85 18.08 -28.64
C ALA A 235 3.40 18.61 -28.61
N GLN A 236 2.46 17.81 -28.11
CA GLN A 236 1.06 18.23 -27.98
C GLN A 236 0.88 19.32 -26.92
N ALA A 237 1.63 19.26 -25.82
CA ALA A 237 1.59 20.30 -24.78
C ALA A 237 2.16 21.64 -25.25
N VAL A 238 3.19 21.61 -26.10
CA VAL A 238 3.78 22.78 -26.75
C VAL A 238 2.84 23.38 -27.80
N ALA A 239 2.20 22.54 -28.61
CA ALA A 239 1.24 22.97 -29.64
C ALA A 239 0.01 23.73 -29.08
N MET A 240 -0.30 23.57 -27.79
CA MET A 240 -1.38 24.33 -27.14
C MET A 240 -1.05 25.82 -26.93
N GLY A 241 0.22 26.21 -27.07
CA GLY A 241 0.67 27.59 -26.95
C GLY A 241 0.59 28.18 -25.54
N GLY A 242 1.09 29.41 -25.40
CA GLY A 242 0.94 30.21 -24.19
C GLY A 242 -0.48 30.72 -23.99
N PRO A 243 -0.82 31.32 -22.83
CA PRO A 243 -2.09 31.99 -22.64
C PRO A 243 -2.31 33.00 -23.77
N ARG A 244 -3.36 32.82 -24.57
CA ARG A 244 -3.83 33.89 -25.46
C ARG A 244 -4.10 35.09 -24.57
N ARG A 245 -3.34 36.17 -24.72
CA ARG A 245 -3.75 37.48 -24.20
C ARG A 245 -5.14 37.74 -24.78
N ARG A 246 -6.20 37.47 -24.00
CA ARG A 246 -7.47 38.16 -24.21
C ARG A 246 -7.10 39.62 -24.03
N LYS A 247 -7.18 40.41 -25.11
CA LYS A 247 -7.41 41.84 -24.99
C LYS A 247 -8.77 41.97 -24.33
N THR A 248 -8.81 41.87 -23.01
CA THR A 248 -9.95 42.31 -22.22
C THR A 248 -9.83 43.84 -22.24
N PRO A 249 -10.76 44.57 -22.87
CA PRO A 249 -10.79 46.01 -22.71
C PRO A 249 -11.16 46.28 -21.24
N GLY A 250 -10.26 46.94 -20.52
CA GLY A 250 -10.50 47.34 -19.14
C GLY A 250 -9.93 46.39 -18.09
N HIS A 251 -8.61 46.22 -18.05
CA HIS A 251 -7.87 46.34 -16.79
C HIS A 251 -6.39 46.57 -17.07
N ASP A 252 -6.08 47.70 -17.70
CA ASP A 252 -4.75 48.28 -17.54
C ASP A 252 -4.64 48.69 -16.07
N ARG A 253 -3.83 47.98 -15.30
CA ARG A 253 -3.20 48.57 -14.11
C ARG A 253 -2.20 49.60 -14.63
N GLY A 254 -2.73 50.77 -14.98
CA GLY A 254 -1.95 51.96 -15.23
C GLY A 254 -1.29 52.39 -13.93
N VAL A 255 -0.05 51.98 -13.72
CA VAL A 255 0.87 52.81 -12.94
C VAL A 255 1.25 53.93 -13.89
N VAL A 256 0.49 55.02 -13.82
CA VAL A 256 0.81 56.26 -14.54
C VAL A 256 2.02 56.85 -13.82
N ALA A 257 3.14 56.95 -14.53
CA ALA A 257 4.39 57.50 -14.02
C ALA A 257 4.40 59.05 -14.02
N ASP A 258 3.25 59.69 -13.74
CA ASP A 258 3.09 61.15 -13.76
C ASP A 258 2.27 61.65 -12.56
N PHE A 259 2.73 61.37 -11.35
CA PHE A 259 2.38 62.23 -10.22
C PHE A 259 3.59 63.11 -9.88
N ALA A 260 3.44 64.40 -10.18
CA ALA A 260 4.38 65.42 -9.76
C ALA A 260 4.53 65.41 -8.24
N ILE A 261 5.76 65.66 -7.78
CA ILE A 261 6.15 65.77 -6.38
C ILE A 261 5.22 66.79 -5.69
N ALA A 262 4.32 66.30 -4.84
CA ALA A 262 3.48 67.15 -4.03
C ALA A 262 4.35 67.82 -2.96
N SER A 263 4.68 69.08 -3.19
CA SER A 263 5.12 70.04 -2.19
C SER A 263 4.16 70.02 -1.00
N GLY A 264 4.70 69.84 0.19
CA GLY A 264 3.91 69.68 1.41
C GLY A 264 3.21 70.96 1.88
N THR A 265 2.20 70.74 2.70
CA THR A 265 1.78 71.59 3.82
C THR A 265 1.28 70.59 4.88
N GLY A 266 2.01 70.31 5.96
CA GLY A 266 2.24 71.22 7.08
C GLY A 266 1.04 71.14 8.04
N GLY A 267 1.11 70.31 9.08
CA GLY A 267 0.08 70.32 10.12
C GLY A 267 0.10 69.18 11.14
N GLY A 268 0.87 69.35 12.22
CA GLY A 268 0.45 68.89 13.56
C GLY A 268 0.98 67.55 14.06
N SER A 269 2.18 67.58 14.63
CA SER A 269 2.63 66.66 15.68
C SER A 269 1.82 66.91 16.96
N PHE A 270 1.29 65.89 17.64
CA PHE A 270 1.29 65.74 19.11
C PHE A 270 0.96 64.28 19.51
N PRO A 271 1.46 63.80 20.67
CA PRO A 271 1.71 62.40 20.99
C PRO A 271 0.58 61.69 21.74
N GLN A 272 0.76 60.37 21.83
CA GLN A 272 -0.06 59.32 22.44
C GLN A 272 -0.68 59.66 23.81
N GLU A 273 -1.98 59.42 23.96
CA GLU A 273 -2.62 59.08 25.23
C GLU A 273 -3.19 57.66 25.13
N ILE A 274 -2.63 56.75 25.92
CA ILE A 274 -3.15 55.40 26.15
C ILE A 274 -4.05 55.50 27.39
N PRO A 275 -5.36 55.22 27.32
CA PRO A 275 -6.15 55.10 28.54
C PRO A 275 -5.79 53.79 29.26
N GLU A 276 -5.29 53.92 30.49
CA GLU A 276 -5.17 52.83 31.47
C GLU A 276 -6.56 52.26 31.75
N ILE A 277 -6.79 51.01 31.34
CA ILE A 277 -8.02 50.28 31.67
C ILE A 277 -7.72 49.38 32.86
N THR A 278 -8.15 49.80 34.04
CA THR A 278 -8.17 49.00 35.26
C THR A 278 -9.43 48.13 35.26
N PHE A 279 -9.27 46.80 35.29
CA PHE A 279 -10.37 45.88 35.57
C PHE A 279 -10.30 45.45 37.04
N SER A 280 -11.25 45.95 37.83
CA SER A 280 -11.51 45.54 39.20
C SER A 280 -11.94 44.08 39.28
N GLU A 281 -11.21 43.37 40.12
CA GLU A 281 -11.56 42.09 40.73
C GLU A 281 -12.84 42.24 41.57
N LYS A 282 -13.85 41.40 41.31
CA LYS A 282 -14.98 41.20 42.22
C LYS A 282 -15.18 39.72 42.45
N ALA A 283 -14.68 39.26 43.59
CA ALA A 283 -15.15 38.08 44.27
C ALA A 283 -16.35 38.48 45.13
N GLU A 284 -17.44 37.74 45.04
CA GLU A 284 -18.43 37.64 46.11
C GLU A 284 -18.93 36.19 46.14
N ASN A 285 -18.65 35.55 47.28
CA ASN A 285 -19.23 34.30 47.72
C ASN A 285 -20.64 34.59 48.25
N GLU A 286 -21.59 33.72 47.92
CA GLU A 286 -22.47 33.06 48.90
C GLU A 286 -23.04 31.76 48.31
#